data_AF-A0A3D1AVW5-F1
#
_entry.id   AF-A0A3D1AVW5-F1
#
_cell.length_a   1.000
_cell.length_b   1.000
_cell.length_c   1.000
_cell.angle_alpha   90.00
_cell.angle_beta   90.00
_cell.angle_gamma   90.00
#
_symmetry.space_group_name_H-M   'P 1'
#
loop_
_entity.id
_entity.type
_entity.pdbx_description
1 polymer ?
#
loop_
_entity_poly.entity_id
_entity_poly.type
_entity_poly.pdbx_seq_one_letter_code
_entity_poly.pdbx_strand_id
1 'polypeptide(L)'
;MKPALWLLLWPSLLYPAVLANDTYQIPPGEWRSLHFPVSQAPARVECHFAVGAQPGAARAVLLAREDLERFASHQPYGYLAATGEQSRGSFQFDIGRTGTYAVLLINSSASGVASPIQLYVSLGRVPAPPGPTVTFLSPGRKVATIVLSIALFLTLLTWSVGRLLRAMRGNSTSVD
;
A
#
# COMPACT_ATOMS: atom_id res chain seq x y z
N MET A 1 -39.60 -21.71 -17.40
CA MET A 1 -38.31 -21.13 -17.85
C MET A 1 -37.53 -20.73 -16.59
N LYS A 2 -36.51 -21.53 -16.26
CA LYS A 2 -35.77 -21.49 -14.99
C LYS A 2 -34.58 -20.50 -15.07
N PRO A 3 -34.11 -19.98 -13.93
CA PRO A 3 -33.59 -18.63 -13.77
C PRO A 3 -32.09 -18.51 -14.06
N ALA A 4 -31.72 -17.53 -14.89
CA ALA A 4 -30.33 -17.17 -15.17
C ALA A 4 -29.99 -15.84 -14.48
N LEU A 5 -30.07 -15.84 -13.16
CA LEU A 5 -29.61 -14.75 -12.32
C LEU A 5 -29.06 -15.46 -11.11
N TRP A 6 -27.73 -15.67 -11.02
CA TRP A 6 -26.96 -16.10 -9.83
C TRP A 6 -25.45 -16.33 -10.16
N LEU A 7 -24.87 -15.60 -11.12
CA LEU A 7 -23.43 -15.70 -11.44
C LEU A 7 -22.67 -14.36 -11.35
N LEU A 8 -23.16 -13.43 -10.53
CA LEU A 8 -22.40 -12.27 -10.08
C LEU A 8 -22.05 -12.40 -8.58
N LEU A 9 -21.67 -13.61 -8.16
CA LEU A 9 -21.05 -13.84 -6.87
C LEU A 9 -19.56 -13.44 -6.96
N TRP A 10 -19.32 -12.18 -6.59
CA TRP A 10 -18.14 -11.65 -5.90
C TRP A 10 -16.73 -12.14 -6.30
N PRO A 11 -15.88 -11.26 -6.88
CA PRO A 11 -14.43 -11.40 -6.74
C PRO A 11 -14.00 -10.73 -5.42
N SER A 12 -14.35 -11.28 -4.26
CA SER A 12 -13.98 -10.66 -2.97
C SER A 12 -12.71 -11.24 -2.31
N LEU A 13 -12.00 -12.20 -2.93
CA LEU A 13 -10.98 -12.98 -2.22
C LEU A 13 -9.56 -12.98 -2.81
N LEU A 14 -9.12 -11.86 -3.41
CA LEU A 14 -7.72 -11.71 -3.84
C LEU A 14 -7.03 -10.44 -3.33
N TYR A 15 -7.71 -9.61 -2.52
CA TYR A 15 -7.08 -8.41 -1.99
C TYR A 15 -6.27 -8.75 -0.75
N PRO A 16 -4.98 -8.36 -0.68
CA PRO A 16 -4.21 -8.47 0.56
C PRO A 16 -4.92 -7.69 1.65
N ALA A 17 -5.00 -8.26 2.85
CA ALA A 17 -5.57 -7.57 3.99
C ALA A 17 -4.61 -6.46 4.41
N VAL A 18 -5.06 -5.20 4.31
CA VAL A 18 -4.30 -4.06 4.83
C VAL A 18 -4.46 -4.05 6.34
N LEU A 19 -3.34 -4.15 7.07
CA LEU A 19 -3.34 -4.12 8.54
C LEU A 19 -3.12 -2.72 9.06
N ALA A 20 -2.28 -1.96 8.37
CA ALA A 20 -1.95 -0.60 8.73
C ALA A 20 -1.67 0.22 7.48
N ASN A 21 -2.25 1.41 7.41
CA ASN A 21 -1.92 2.42 6.41
C ASN A 21 -2.08 3.81 7.06
N ASP A 22 -1.23 4.05 8.06
CA ASP A 22 -1.34 5.21 8.93
C ASP A 22 -0.04 6.02 8.93
N THR A 23 -0.18 7.30 9.27
CA THR A 23 0.98 8.16 9.57
C THR A 23 1.15 8.23 11.08
N TYR A 24 2.30 7.79 11.57
CA TYR A 24 2.64 7.85 12.98
C TYR A 24 3.70 8.90 13.24
N GLN A 25 3.49 9.75 14.25
CA GLN A 25 4.55 10.61 14.77
C GLN A 25 5.32 9.82 15.83
N ILE A 26 6.59 9.53 15.54
CA ILE A 26 7.46 8.79 16.45
C ILE A 26 8.57 9.75 16.90
N PRO A 27 8.72 10.00 18.21
CA PRO A 27 9.83 10.78 18.72
C PRO A 27 11.20 10.19 18.36
N PRO A 28 12.28 10.99 18.40
CA PRO A 28 13.63 10.53 18.10
C PRO A 28 14.09 9.50 19.13
N GLY A 29 14.64 8.36 18.68
CA GLY A 29 15.05 7.27 19.56
C GLY A 29 13.89 6.44 20.13
N GLU A 30 12.64 6.81 19.86
CA GLU A 30 11.47 6.01 20.21
C GLU A 30 11.10 5.02 19.11
N TRP A 31 10.26 4.06 19.50
CA TRP A 31 9.78 3.00 18.64
C TRP A 31 8.28 2.79 18.81
N ARG A 32 7.65 2.23 17.78
CA ARG A 32 6.24 1.84 17.82
C ARG A 32 6.07 0.43 17.29
N SER A 33 5.32 -0.39 18.01
CA SER A 33 4.99 -1.76 17.60
C SER A 33 3.57 -1.84 17.05
N LEU A 34 3.42 -2.46 15.88
CA LEU A 34 2.13 -2.84 15.32
C LEU A 34 1.96 -4.36 15.39
N HIS A 35 1.04 -4.82 16.22
CA HIS A 35 0.75 -6.23 16.41
C HIS A 35 -0.28 -6.72 15.41
N PHE A 36 -0.10 -7.95 14.94
CA PHE A 36 -1.09 -8.60 14.10
C PHE A 36 -1.08 -10.12 14.26
N PRO A 37 -2.27 -10.74 14.25
CA PRO A 37 -2.39 -12.20 14.22
C PRO A 37 -2.22 -12.72 12.80
N VAL A 38 -1.46 -13.81 12.66
CA VAL A 38 -1.36 -14.63 11.45
C VAL A 38 -2.12 -15.92 11.72
N SER A 39 -3.38 -15.96 11.27
CA SER A 39 -4.27 -17.12 11.48
C SER A 39 -4.11 -18.21 10.41
N GLN A 40 -3.51 -17.89 9.26
CA GLN A 40 -3.29 -18.83 8.16
C GLN A 40 -1.82 -18.82 7.75
N ALA A 41 -1.20 -19.99 7.60
CA ALA A 41 0.16 -20.15 7.10
C ALA A 41 0.15 -21.05 5.84
N PRO A 42 1.02 -20.80 4.84
CA PRO A 42 2.01 -19.71 4.81
C PRO A 42 1.38 -18.35 4.46
N ALA A 43 1.85 -17.29 5.13
CA ALA A 43 1.43 -15.91 4.88
C ALA A 43 2.62 -15.02 4.49
N ARG A 44 2.41 -14.06 3.59
CA ARG A 44 3.41 -13.08 3.19
C ARG A 44 3.13 -11.76 3.88
N VAL A 45 4.10 -11.26 4.63
CA VAL A 45 4.07 -9.90 5.19
C VAL A 45 4.83 -8.99 4.27
N GLU A 46 4.19 -7.89 3.89
CA GLU A 46 4.82 -6.82 3.14
C GLU A 46 4.72 -5.53 3.96
N CYS A 47 5.87 -4.92 4.22
CA CYS A 47 5.98 -3.73 5.04
C CYS A 47 6.77 -2.66 4.28
N HIS A 48 6.19 -1.46 4.22
CA HIS A 48 6.71 -0.29 3.56
C HIS A 48 6.66 0.90 4.50
N PHE A 49 7.74 1.65 4.60
CA PHE A 49 7.74 2.88 5.38
C PHE A 49 8.42 4.02 4.62
N ALA A 50 7.98 5.23 4.91
CA ALA A 50 8.60 6.46 4.46
C ALA A 50 8.59 7.50 5.59
N VAL A 51 9.76 8.02 5.92
CA VAL A 51 9.95 9.18 6.78
C VAL A 51 9.50 10.42 6.00
N GLY A 52 8.80 11.32 6.67
CA GLY A 52 8.27 12.56 6.08
C GLY A 52 9.35 13.57 5.72
N ALA A 53 8.96 14.83 5.57
CA ALA A 53 9.80 15.90 5.01
C ALA A 53 11.05 16.25 5.83
N GLN A 54 11.16 15.77 7.08
CA GLN A 54 12.31 16.06 7.92
C GLN A 54 13.44 15.04 7.69
N PRO A 55 14.71 15.48 7.69
CA PRO A 55 15.84 14.57 7.61
C PRO A 55 15.84 13.66 8.84
N GLY A 56 15.69 12.36 8.59
CA GLY A 56 15.63 11.32 9.60
C GLY A 56 15.76 9.94 8.96
N ALA A 57 16.22 8.98 9.75
CA ALA A 57 16.29 7.58 9.37
C ALA A 57 15.35 6.77 10.26
N ALA A 58 14.64 5.83 9.65
CA ALA A 58 13.84 4.86 10.39
C ALA A 58 14.26 3.45 9.99
N ARG A 59 13.96 2.51 10.89
CA ARG A 59 14.19 1.09 10.69
C ARG A 59 12.92 0.32 11.01
N ALA A 60 12.50 -0.53 10.09
CA ALA A 60 11.39 -1.45 10.32
C ALA A 60 11.95 -2.87 10.58
N VAL A 61 11.43 -3.55 11.60
CA VAL A 61 11.86 -4.89 12.01
C VAL A 61 10.62 -5.76 12.24
N LEU A 62 10.59 -6.94 11.61
CA LEU A 62 9.57 -7.95 11.83
C LEU A 62 10.03 -8.92 12.92
N LEU A 63 9.20 -9.08 13.95
CA LEU A 63 9.49 -9.87 15.14
C LEU A 63 8.34 -10.83 15.44
N ALA A 64 8.65 -11.97 16.05
CA ALA A 64 7.65 -12.74 16.79
C ALA A 64 7.25 -11.98 18.05
N ARG A 65 6.07 -12.27 18.60
CA ARG A 65 5.62 -11.64 19.86
C ARG A 65 6.63 -11.79 21.00
N GLU A 66 7.20 -12.98 21.16
CA GLU A 66 8.21 -13.27 22.19
C GLU A 66 9.48 -12.41 22.03
N ASP A 67 9.92 -12.18 20.80
CA ASP A 67 11.09 -11.35 20.51
C ASP A 67 10.81 -9.87 20.74
N LEU A 68 9.57 -9.41 20.53
CA LEU A 68 9.18 -8.04 20.87
C LEU A 68 9.21 -7.81 22.39
N GLU A 69 8.72 -8.76 23.18
CA GLU A 69 8.76 -8.68 24.64
C GLU A 69 10.21 -8.65 25.15
N ARG A 70 11.10 -9.42 24.52
CA ARG A 70 12.56 -9.37 24.78
C ARG A 70 13.17 -8.04 24.37
N PHE A 71 12.82 -7.50 23.20
CA PHE A 71 13.25 -6.17 22.75
C PHE A 71 12.86 -5.09 23.75
N ALA A 72 11.60 -5.07 24.18
CA ALA A 72 11.09 -4.13 25.17
C ALA A 72 11.77 -4.26 26.54
N SER A 73 12.23 -5.47 26.88
CA SER A 73 12.94 -5.77 28.12
C SER A 73 14.48 -5.63 28.01
N HIS A 74 14.99 -5.07 26.90
CA HIS A 74 16.42 -4.95 26.60
C HIS A 74 17.20 -6.29 26.64
N GLN A 75 16.51 -7.40 26.36
CA GLN A 75 17.12 -8.72 26.26
C GLN A 75 17.54 -9.03 24.81
N PRO A 76 18.48 -9.96 24.59
CA PRO A 76 18.77 -10.46 23.25
C PRO A 76 17.50 -11.01 22.58
N TYR A 77 17.21 -10.53 21.37
CA TYR A 77 16.02 -10.89 20.60
C TYR A 77 16.42 -11.29 19.18
N GLY A 78 15.65 -12.21 18.59
CA GLY A 78 15.74 -12.54 17.17
C GLY A 78 14.89 -11.61 16.31
N TYR A 79 15.17 -11.54 15.01
CA TYR A 79 14.27 -10.91 14.05
C TYR A 79 14.11 -11.77 12.81
N LEU A 80 12.93 -11.70 12.20
CA LEU A 80 12.60 -12.43 10.98
C LEU A 80 13.05 -11.68 9.73
N ALA A 81 12.81 -10.38 9.71
CA ALA A 81 13.23 -9.48 8.65
C ALA A 81 13.50 -8.09 9.23
N ALA A 82 14.42 -7.36 8.63
CA ALA A 82 14.69 -5.98 9.03
C ALA A 82 15.12 -5.16 7.81
N THR A 83 14.81 -3.87 7.83
CA THR A 83 15.46 -2.92 6.93
C THR A 83 16.76 -2.39 7.54
N GLY A 84 17.58 -1.75 6.71
CA GLY A 84 18.59 -0.80 7.19
C GLY A 84 17.95 0.49 7.73
N GLU A 85 18.79 1.39 8.24
CA GLU A 85 18.41 2.74 8.65
C GLU A 85 18.37 3.66 7.43
N GLN A 86 17.17 4.08 7.03
CA GLN A 86 16.97 4.84 5.80
C GLN A 86 15.72 5.71 5.93
N SER A 87 15.60 6.73 5.08
CA SER A 87 14.40 7.58 5.02
C SER A 87 13.21 6.86 4.39
N ARG A 88 13.45 5.81 3.60
CA ARG A 88 12.40 4.98 3.02
C ARG A 88 12.90 3.56 2.86
N GLY A 89 12.10 2.58 3.26
CA GLY A 89 12.50 1.18 3.19
C GLY A 89 11.32 0.24 3.07
N SER A 90 11.63 -0.99 2.67
CA SER A 90 10.65 -2.05 2.51
C SER A 90 11.26 -3.42 2.73
N PHE A 91 10.46 -4.37 3.20
CA PHE A 91 10.79 -5.79 3.18
C PHE A 91 9.56 -6.63 2.87
N GLN A 92 9.82 -7.83 2.36
CA GLN A 92 8.82 -8.88 2.21
C GLN A 92 9.35 -10.13 2.90
N PHE A 93 8.50 -10.79 3.70
CA PHE A 93 8.89 -11.99 4.42
C PHE A 93 7.75 -13.02 4.46
N ASP A 94 8.10 -14.28 4.22
CA ASP A 94 7.15 -15.39 4.25
C ASP A 94 7.15 -16.05 5.63
N ILE A 95 6.02 -15.92 6.32
CA ILE A 95 5.77 -16.52 7.62
C ILE A 95 5.21 -17.92 7.40
N GLY A 96 5.99 -18.93 7.78
CA GLY A 96 5.61 -20.34 7.66
C GLY A 96 4.76 -20.90 8.81
N ARG A 97 4.53 -20.13 9.88
CA ARG A 97 3.80 -20.58 11.08
C ARG A 97 2.71 -19.59 11.46
N THR A 98 1.60 -20.11 12.00
CA THR A 98 0.56 -19.27 12.59
C THR A 98 1.03 -18.72 13.94
N GLY A 99 0.61 -17.51 14.30
CA GLY A 99 1.02 -16.89 15.56
C GLY A 99 0.76 -15.38 15.57
N THR A 100 1.20 -14.70 16.64
CA THR A 100 1.18 -13.25 16.71
C THR A 100 2.56 -12.69 16.38
N TYR A 101 2.58 -11.75 15.46
CA TYR A 101 3.78 -11.08 14.99
C TYR A 101 3.64 -9.58 15.20
N ALA A 102 4.78 -8.89 15.19
CA ALA A 102 4.82 -7.44 15.28
C ALA A 102 5.79 -6.85 14.27
N VAL A 103 5.37 -5.75 13.64
CA VAL A 103 6.31 -4.85 12.97
C VAL A 103 6.67 -3.76 13.96
N LEU A 104 7.96 -3.68 14.29
CA LEU A 104 8.56 -2.63 15.08
C LEU A 104 9.10 -1.56 14.14
N LEU A 105 8.68 -0.32 14.34
CA LEU A 105 9.20 0.84 13.64
C LEU A 105 10.02 1.68 14.62
N ILE A 106 11.32 1.77 14.38
CA ILE A 106 12.29 2.49 15.22
C ILE A 106 12.68 3.77 14.50
N ASN A 107 12.55 4.91 15.17
CA ASN A 107 13.07 6.17 14.68
C ASN A 107 14.53 6.35 15.11
N SER A 108 15.46 6.13 14.18
CA SER A 108 16.90 6.31 14.40
C SER A 108 17.35 7.77 14.22
N SER A 109 16.43 8.74 14.09
CA SER A 109 16.79 10.15 14.00
C SER A 109 17.50 10.62 15.26
N ALA A 110 18.64 11.29 15.09
CA ALA A 110 19.34 12.00 16.16
C ALA A 110 18.79 13.42 16.38
N SER A 111 17.91 13.90 15.49
CA SER A 111 17.31 15.23 15.59
C SER A 111 16.18 15.18 16.61
N GLY A 112 16.20 16.05 17.62
CA GLY A 112 15.25 16.13 18.74
C GLY A 112 13.77 16.42 18.40
N VAL A 113 13.38 16.32 17.12
CA VAL A 113 12.03 16.61 16.63
C VAL A 113 11.33 15.33 16.19
N ALA A 114 10.13 15.09 16.72
CA ALA A 114 9.29 13.98 16.30
C ALA A 114 9.03 14.05 14.79
N SER A 115 9.34 12.97 14.09
CA SER A 115 9.21 12.91 12.63
C SER A 115 7.96 12.13 12.26
N PRO A 116 7.12 12.64 11.33
CA PRO A 116 5.99 11.87 10.82
C PRO A 116 6.52 10.75 9.93
N ILE A 117 6.21 9.49 10.27
CA ILE A 117 6.59 8.31 9.48
C ILE A 117 5.30 7.66 8.97
N GLN A 118 5.17 7.57 7.65
CA GLN A 118 4.09 6.85 6.98
C GLN A 118 4.44 5.37 6.97
N LEU A 119 3.56 4.55 7.56
CA LEU A 119 3.71 3.10 7.62
C LEU A 119 2.56 2.42 6.87
N TYR A 120 2.93 1.58 5.92
CA TYR A 120 2.01 0.71 5.22
C TYR A 120 2.42 -0.75 5.46
N VAL A 121 1.52 -1.52 6.09
CA VAL A 121 1.69 -2.95 6.33
C VAL A 121 0.50 -3.69 5.77
N SER A 122 0.79 -4.67 4.92
CA SER A 122 -0.21 -5.57 4.33
C SER A 122 0.17 -7.03 4.52
N LEU A 123 -0.84 -7.87 4.76
CA LEU A 123 -0.72 -9.32 4.87
C LEU A 123 -1.40 -9.93 3.64
N GLY A 124 -0.62 -10.65 2.84
CA GLY A 124 -1.09 -11.41 1.71
C GLY A 124 -0.91 -12.92 1.94
N ARG A 125 -1.49 -13.71 1.04
CA ARG A 125 -1.16 -15.13 0.92
C ARG A 125 0.12 -15.26 0.08
N VAL A 126 0.99 -16.23 0.40
CA VAL A 126 2.19 -16.51 -0.39
C VAL A 126 1.76 -16.94 -1.81
N PRO A 127 2.15 -16.21 -2.87
CA PRO A 127 1.95 -16.66 -4.25
C PRO A 127 2.86 -17.85 -4.56
N ALA A 128 2.38 -18.84 -5.33
CA ALA A 128 3.22 -19.93 -5.85
C ALA A 128 4.36 -19.37 -6.76
N PRO A 129 5.58 -19.96 -6.76
CA PRO A 129 6.72 -19.43 -7.54
C PRO A 129 6.71 -19.89 -9.01
N PRO A 130 7.40 -19.21 -9.97
CA PRO A 130 8.04 -17.88 -9.94
C PRO A 130 7.57 -16.91 -11.06
N GLY A 131 7.68 -15.62 -10.81
CA GLY A 131 7.59 -14.54 -11.81
C GLY A 131 8.24 -13.27 -11.23
N PRO A 132 8.92 -12.45 -12.05
CA PRO A 132 9.92 -11.51 -11.58
C PRO A 132 9.33 -10.48 -10.61
N THR A 133 10.05 -10.33 -9.50
CA THR A 133 10.11 -9.21 -8.57
C THR A 133 9.14 -8.08 -8.91
N VAL A 134 8.05 -7.99 -8.13
CA VAL A 134 7.21 -6.79 -8.13
C VAL A 134 8.00 -5.70 -7.42
N THR A 135 8.92 -5.11 -8.16
CA THR A 135 9.44 -3.77 -7.95
C THR A 135 8.23 -2.87 -7.75
N PHE A 136 8.19 -2.17 -6.62
CA PHE A 136 7.23 -1.11 -6.38
C PHE A 136 7.00 -0.30 -7.64
N LEU A 137 5.75 -0.25 -8.09
CA LEU A 137 5.36 0.51 -9.26
C LEU A 137 5.86 1.96 -9.10
N SER A 138 6.75 2.34 -10.02
CA SER A 138 7.26 3.68 -10.17
C SER A 138 6.10 4.69 -10.32
N PRO A 139 6.22 5.91 -9.76
CA PRO A 139 5.18 6.94 -9.80
C PRO A 139 4.62 7.26 -11.21
N GLY A 140 5.35 6.92 -12.28
CA GLY A 140 4.99 7.22 -13.67
C GLY A 140 3.75 6.49 -14.22
N ARG A 141 3.41 5.27 -13.74
CA ARG A 141 2.27 4.50 -14.30
C ARG A 141 0.89 5.00 -13.82
N LYS A 142 0.82 5.67 -12.67
CA LYS A 142 -0.43 6.29 -12.17
C LYS A 142 -0.85 7.46 -13.07
N VAL A 143 0.11 8.23 -13.57
CA VAL A 143 -0.13 9.37 -14.45
C VAL A 143 -0.73 8.91 -15.79
N ALA A 144 -0.23 7.81 -16.35
CA ALA A 144 -0.73 7.29 -17.63
C ALA A 144 -2.22 6.92 -17.58
N THR A 145 -2.68 6.33 -16.46
CA THR A 145 -4.11 5.97 -16.30
C THR A 145 -5.00 7.21 -16.17
N ILE A 146 -4.55 8.21 -15.40
CA ILE A 146 -5.27 9.48 -15.21
C ILE A 146 -5.35 10.24 -16.55
N VAL A 147 -4.23 10.33 -17.28
CA VAL A 147 -4.19 10.98 -18.60
C VAL A 147 -5.10 10.24 -19.59
N LEU A 148 -5.09 8.91 -19.60
CA LEU A 148 -5.95 8.12 -20.47
C LEU A 148 -7.43 8.35 -20.16
N SER A 149 -7.83 8.39 -18.88
CA SER A 149 -9.23 8.66 -18.52
C SER A 149 -9.66 10.08 -18.88
N ILE A 150 -8.80 11.08 -18.67
CA ILE A 150 -9.07 12.48 -19.02
C ILE A 150 -9.19 12.63 -20.53
N ALA A 151 -8.30 12.02 -21.31
CA ALA A 151 -8.35 12.07 -22.77
C ALA A 151 -9.65 11.46 -23.31
N LEU A 152 -10.05 10.30 -22.78
CA LEU A 152 -11.27 9.61 -23.21
C LEU A 152 -12.52 10.43 -22.87
N PHE A 153 -12.56 11.03 -21.67
CA PHE A 153 -13.63 11.94 -21.25
C PHE A 153 -13.72 13.20 -22.12
N LEU A 154 -12.58 13.85 -22.41
CA LEU A 154 -12.54 15.05 -23.27
C LEU A 154 -12.96 14.74 -24.71
N THR A 155 -12.61 13.56 -25.22
CA THR A 155 -13.01 13.12 -26.56
C THR A 155 -14.52 12.96 -26.66
N LEU A 156 -15.16 12.36 -25.64
CA LEU A 156 -16.62 12.25 -25.56
C LEU A 156 -17.31 13.62 -25.45
N LEU A 157 -16.74 14.53 -24.65
CA LEU A 157 -17.23 15.91 -24.49
C LEU A 157 -17.19 16.69 -25.81
N THR A 158 -16.05 16.68 -26.50
CA THR A 158 -15.89 17.39 -27.78
C THR A 158 -16.79 16.81 -28.86
N TRP A 159 -16.98 15.49 -28.89
CA TRP A 159 -17.90 14.85 -29.83
C TRP A 159 -19.35 15.27 -29.61
N SER A 160 -19.80 15.32 -28.35
CA SER A 160 -21.16 15.76 -28.00
C SER A 160 -21.40 17.24 -28.31
N VAL A 161 -20.47 18.13 -27.96
CA VAL A 161 -20.58 19.58 -28.24
C VAL A 161 -20.53 19.85 -29.74
N GLY A 162 -19.62 19.19 -30.47
CA GLY A 162 -19.52 19.32 -31.92
C GLY A 162 -20.76 18.83 -32.66
N ARG A 163 -21.42 17.78 -32.14
CA ARG A 163 -22.68 17.27 -32.68
C ARG A 163 -23.84 18.24 -32.47
N LEU A 164 -23.93 18.87 -31.30
CA LEU A 164 -24.96 19.88 -31.01
C LEU A 164 -24.76 21.14 -31.88
N LEU A 165 -23.52 21.62 -32.01
CA LEU A 165 -23.21 22.79 -32.83
C LEU A 165 -23.43 22.54 -34.33
N ARG A 166 -23.18 21.32 -34.83
CA ARG A 166 -23.52 20.94 -36.22
C ARG A 166 -25.03 20.87 -36.44
N ALA A 167 -25.81 20.42 -35.45
CA ALA A 167 -27.26 20.42 -35.53
C ALA A 167 -27.84 21.85 -35.55
N MET A 168 -27.25 22.78 -34.79
CA MET A 168 -27.69 24.19 -34.79
C MET A 168 -27.30 24.94 -36.06
N ARG A 169 -26.13 24.66 -36.66
CA ARG A 169 -25.68 25.32 -37.91
C ARG A 169 -26.41 24.85 -39.16
N GLY A 170 -27.10 23.70 -39.12
CA GLY A 170 -27.89 23.19 -40.23
C GLY A 170 -29.28 23.84 -40.39
N ASN A 171 -29.73 24.62 -39.39
CA ASN A 171 -31.10 25.15 -39.34
C ASN A 171 -31.20 26.64 -39.69
N SER A 172 -30.13 27.24 -40.23
CA SER A 172 -30.04 28.69 -40.49
C SER A 172 -30.21 29.10 -41.96
N THR A 173 -30.63 28.21 -42.86
CA THR A 173 -30.82 28.53 -44.30
C THR A 173 -32.22 28.20 -44.82
N SER A 174 -33.26 28.49 -44.03
CA SER A 174 -34.64 28.49 -44.54
C SER A 174 -35.53 29.41 -43.72
N VAL A 175 -35.38 30.72 -43.91
CA VAL A 175 -36.51 31.66 -43.86
C VAL A 175 -36.20 32.71 -44.94
N ASP A 176 -37.13 32.81 -45.91
CA ASP A 176 -37.20 33.82 -46.96
C ASP A 176 -37.18 35.27 -46.45
#